data_AF-A0A850HN49-F1
#
_entry.id   AF-A0A850HN49-F1
#
_cell.length_a   1.000
_cell.length_b   1.000
_cell.length_c   1.000
_cell.angle_alpha   90.00
_cell.angle_beta   90.00
_cell.angle_gamma   90.00
#
_symmetry.space_group_name_H-M   'P 1'
#
loop_
_entity.id
_entity.type
_entity.pdbx_description
1 polymer ?
#
loop_
_entity_poly.entity_id
_entity_poly.type
_entity_poly.pdbx_seq_one_letter_code
_entity_poly.pdbx_strand_id
1 'polypeptide(L)' 'MARSREANSKKYAAVPRLSYSVDEFCTAMNISRSLYEKMKRAGWNPREMRIGKAVRISKEAAAQWIIEREGMSRPDAA' A
#
# COMPACT_ATOMS: atom_id res chain seq x y z
N MET A 1 2.00 -9.59 -28.03
CA MET A 1 1.33 -8.56 -27.24
C MET A 1 1.16 -9.05 -25.80
N ALA A 2 1.75 -8.37 -24.81
CA ALA A 2 1.45 -8.67 -23.42
C ALA A 2 0.01 -8.23 -23.08
N ARG A 3 -0.75 -9.06 -22.36
CA ARG A 3 -2.12 -8.73 -21.94
C ARG A 3 -2.12 -7.50 -21.02
N SER A 4 -3.11 -6.62 -21.13
CA SER A 4 -3.26 -5.45 -20.26
C SER A 4 -3.43 -5.87 -18.79
N ARG A 5 -3.10 -4.97 -17.85
CA ARG A 5 -3.29 -5.22 -16.40
C ARG A 5 -4.74 -5.58 -16.08
N GLU A 6 -5.68 -4.90 -16.71
CA GLU A 6 -7.12 -5.13 -16.53
C GLU A 6 -7.54 -6.52 -17.05
N ALA A 7 -7.15 -6.87 -18.28
CA ALA A 7 -7.43 -8.19 -18.83
C ALA A 7 -6.81 -9.31 -17.98
N ASN A 8 -5.63 -9.06 -17.41
CA ASN A 8 -4.97 -9.98 -16.49
C ASN A 8 -5.73 -10.11 -15.16
N SER A 9 -6.19 -8.99 -14.59
CA SER A 9 -6.98 -8.95 -13.37
C SER A 9 -8.30 -9.70 -13.52
N LYS A 10 -9.00 -9.52 -14.64
CA LYS A 10 -10.25 -10.22 -14.94
C LYS A 10 -10.05 -11.73 -15.08
N LYS A 11 -8.98 -12.16 -15.76
CA LYS A 11 -8.69 -13.59 -15.94
C LYS A 11 -8.34 -14.30 -14.63
N TYR A 12 -7.59 -13.63 -13.75
CA TYR A 12 -7.10 -14.21 -12.50
C TYR A 12 -7.81 -13.65 -11.27
N ALA A 13 -9.10 -13.29 -11.40
CA ALA A 13 -9.88 -12.69 -10.32
C ALA A 13 -9.99 -13.60 -9.08
N ALA A 14 -9.95 -14.92 -9.26
CA ALA A 14 -9.97 -15.89 -8.16
C ALA A 14 -8.64 -16.01 -7.39
N VAL A 15 -7.54 -15.46 -7.92
CA VAL A 15 -6.23 -15.51 -7.26
C VAL A 15 -6.17 -14.43 -6.18
N PRO A 16 -5.93 -14.78 -4.90
CA PRO A 16 -5.85 -13.79 -3.84
C PRO A 16 -4.76 -12.75 -4.10
N ARG A 17 -5.11 -11.48 -3.91
CA ARG A 17 -4.15 -10.36 -4.02
C ARG A 17 -3.24 -10.36 -2.79
N LEU A 18 -1.93 -10.38 -3.00
CA LEU A 18 -0.93 -10.30 -1.92
C LEU A 18 -0.33 -8.90 -1.73
N SER A 19 -0.56 -8.00 -2.68
CA SER A 19 -0.02 -6.64 -2.65
C SER A 19 -0.93 -5.61 -3.29
N TYR A 20 -0.75 -4.38 -2.85
CA TYR A 20 -1.38 -3.17 -3.35
C TYR A 20 -0.36 -2.35 -4.15
N SER A 21 -0.81 -1.65 -5.19
CA SER A 21 -0.13 -0.44 -5.67
C SER A 21 -0.29 0.68 -4.65
N VAL A 22 0.51 1.73 -4.81
CA VAL A 22 0.41 2.92 -3.96
C VAL A 22 -1.01 3.52 -3.99
N ASP A 23 -1.67 3.57 -5.15
CA ASP A 23 -3.03 4.11 -5.26
C ASP A 23 -4.09 3.22 -4.59
N GLU A 24 -3.96 1.88 -4.75
CA GLU A 24 -4.80 0.91 -4.04
C GLU A 24 -4.62 1.03 -2.52
N PHE A 25 -3.38 1.22 -2.04
CA PHE A 25 -3.10 1.45 -0.62
C PHE A 25 -3.69 2.78 -0.13
N CYS A 26 -3.50 3.87 -0.88
CA CYS A 26 -4.06 5.17 -0.55
C CYS A 26 -5.59 5.10 -0.42
N THR A 27 -6.24 4.40 -1.34
CA THR A 27 -7.69 4.16 -1.31
C THR A 27 -8.10 3.35 -0.08
N ALA A 28 -7.39 2.24 0.20
CA ALA A 28 -7.68 1.38 1.34
C ALA A 28 -7.53 2.09 2.70
N MET A 29 -6.56 3.00 2.81
CA MET A 29 -6.30 3.78 4.03
C MET A 29 -7.05 5.10 4.09
N ASN A 30 -7.89 5.41 3.09
CA ASN A 30 -8.58 6.69 2.95
C ASN A 30 -7.63 7.92 3.01
N ILE A 31 -6.47 7.82 2.37
CA ILE A 31 -5.49 8.91 2.28
C ILE A 31 -5.28 9.36 0.83
N SER A 32 -4.89 10.63 0.67
CA SER A 32 -4.54 11.15 -0.65
C SER A 32 -3.16 10.67 -1.10
N ARG A 33 -2.97 10.56 -2.42
CA ARG A 33 -1.66 10.26 -3.00
C ARG A 33 -0.60 11.30 -2.59
N SER A 34 -0.99 12.57 -2.48
CA SER A 34 -0.08 13.64 -2.05
C SER A 34 0.38 13.47 -0.60
N LEU A 35 -0.48 12.95 0.29
CA LEU A 35 -0.10 12.59 1.65
C LEU A 35 0.90 11.44 1.66
N TYR A 36 0.70 10.42 0.81
CA TYR A 36 1.66 9.33 0.66
C TYR A 36 3.05 9.81 0.23
N GLU A 37 3.13 10.70 -0.77
CA GLU A 37 4.42 11.25 -1.20
C GLU A 37 5.08 12.14 -0.13
N LYS A 38 4.30 12.83 0.70
CA LYS A 38 4.83 13.54 1.90
C LYS A 38 5.41 12.56 2.91
N MET A 39 4.65 11.52 3.24
CA MET A 39 5.04 10.45 4.15
C MET A 39 6.32 9.74 3.70
N LYS A 40 6.42 9.46 2.40
CA LYS A 40 7.59 8.85 1.79
C LYS A 40 8.84 9.71 1.92
N ARG A 41 8.73 11.01 1.65
CA ARG A 41 9.84 11.96 1.84
C ARG A 41 10.24 12.09 3.31
N ALA A 42 9.28 11.99 4.21
CA ALA A 42 9.51 12.02 5.65
C ALA A 42 9.95 10.67 6.24
N GLY A 43 10.00 9.59 5.44
CA GLY A 43 10.56 8.30 5.82
C GLY A 43 9.67 7.41 6.70
N TRP A 44 8.37 7.70 6.82
CA TRP A 44 7.42 6.90 7.63
C TRP A 44 6.37 6.19 6.77
N ASN A 45 6.66 5.95 5.49
CA ASN A 45 5.80 5.16 4.59
C ASN A 45 5.85 3.65 4.91
N PRO A 46 4.80 2.90 4.56
CA PRO A 46 4.86 1.44 4.64
C PRO A 46 5.99 0.91 3.76
N ARG A 47 6.52 -0.26 4.13
CA ARG A 47 7.59 -0.92 3.36
C ARG A 47 7.16 -1.13 1.91
N GLU A 48 7.97 -0.61 0.99
CA GLU A 48 7.77 -0.73 -0.45
C GLU A 48 8.57 -1.91 -1.02
N MET A 49 7.94 -2.68 -1.89
CA MET A 49 8.57 -3.68 -2.74
C MET A 49 8.66 -3.14 -4.17
N ARG A 50 9.86 -3.10 -4.75
CA ARG A 50 10.08 -2.67 -6.14
C ARG A 50 10.18 -3.89 -7.06
N ILE A 51 9.27 -3.98 -8.03
CA ILE A 51 9.25 -5.00 -9.08
C ILE A 51 9.44 -4.31 -10.43
N GLY A 52 10.68 -4.22 -10.89
CA GLY A 52 11.04 -3.43 -12.07
C GLY A 52 10.66 -1.96 -11.87
N LYS A 53 9.78 -1.44 -12.73
CA LYS A 53 9.25 -0.06 -12.64
C LYS A 53 8.06 0.08 -11.69
N ALA A 54 7.49 -1.02 -11.18
CA ALA A 54 6.31 -0.99 -10.34
C ALA A 54 6.66 -0.99 -8.85
N VAL A 55 5.99 -0.12 -8.08
CA VAL A 55 6.02 -0.14 -6.61
C VAL A 55 4.80 -0.90 -6.10
N ARG A 56 5.02 -1.83 -5.19
CA ARG A 56 4.00 -2.64 -4.53
C ARG A 56 4.17 -2.57 -3.02
N ILE A 57 3.07 -2.64 -2.29
CA ILE A 57 3.01 -2.69 -0.83
C ILE A 57 2.37 -4.01 -0.49
N SER A 58 3.07 -4.90 0.20
CA SER A 58 2.49 -6.18 0.61
C SER A 58 1.42 -5.97 1.68
N LYS A 59 0.50 -6.93 1.83
CA LYS A 59 -0.52 -6.86 2.89
C LYS A 59 0.10 -6.77 4.29
N GLU A 60 1.18 -7.51 4.50
CA GLU A 60 1.91 -7.56 5.76
C GLU A 60 2.63 -6.23 6.02
N ALA A 61 3.19 -5.60 4.98
CA ALA A 61 3.78 -4.27 5.10
C ALA A 61 2.74 -3.20 5.46
N ALA A 62 1.54 -3.27 4.89
CA ALA A 62 0.44 -2.38 5.24
C ALA A 62 -0.04 -2.60 6.70
N ALA A 63 -0.23 -3.86 7.10
CA ALA A 63 -0.63 -4.21 8.47
C ALA A 63 0.41 -3.77 9.51
N GLN A 64 1.68 -4.03 9.24
CA GLN A 64 2.79 -3.60 10.11
C GLN A 64 2.82 -2.07 10.25
N TRP A 65 2.62 -1.35 9.15
CA TRP A 65 2.56 0.11 9.18
C TRP A 65 1.38 0.61 10.02
N ILE A 66 0.21 -0.02 9.95
CA ILE A 66 -0.94 0.35 10.79
C ILE A 66 -0.57 0.21 12.27
N ILE A 67 0.02 -0.93 12.67
CA ILE A 67 0.46 -1.18 14.05
C ILE A 67 1.48 -0.12 14.50
N GLU A 68 2.44 0.22 13.64
CA GLU A 68 3.42 1.28 13.93
C GLU A 68 2.76 2.64 14.13
N ARG A 69 1.74 2.98 13.33
CA ARG A 69 1.00 4.25 13.45
C ARG A 69 0.10 4.28 14.68
N GLU A 70 -0.54 3.17 15.01
CA GLU A 70 -1.34 3.00 16.23
C GLU A 70 -0.48 3.06 17.49
N GLY A 71 0.75 2.51 17.45
CA GLY A 71 1.71 2.62 18.54
C GLY A 71 2.35 4.00 18.69
N MET A 72 2.48 4.75 17.59
CA MET A 72 2.96 6.15 17.60
C MET A 72 1.88 7.14 18.03
N SER A 73 0.59 6.86 17.79
CA SER A 73 -0.50 7.54 18.48
C SER A 73 -0.52 7.08 19.93
N ARG A 74 0.35 7.69 20.74
CA ARG A 74 0.46 7.43 22.17
C ARG A 74 -0.93 7.42 22.85
N PRO A 75 -1.14 6.61 23.90
CA PRO A 75 -2.36 6.59 24.71
C PRO A 75 -2.55 7.94 25.39
N ASP A 76 -3.25 8.82 24.71
CA ASP A 76 -3.73 10.10 25.20
C ASP A 76 -5.27 10.05 25.24
N ALA A 77 -5.82 8.98 25.82
CA ALA A 77 -7.18 8.97 26.33
C ALA A 77 -7.06 8.88 27.86
N ALA A 78 -7.56 9.94 28.51
CA ALA A 78 -7.53 10.19 29.94
C ALA A 78 -8.10 9.04 30.79
#